data_AF-A0A7C2NB34-F1
#
_entry.id   AF-A0A7C2NB34-F1
#
_cell.length_a   1.000
_cell.length_b   1.000
_cell.length_c   1.000
_cell.angle_alpha   90.00
_cell.angle_beta   90.00
_cell.angle_gamma   90.00
#
_symmetry.space_group_name_H-M   'P 1'
#
loop_
_entity.id
_entity.type
_entity.pdbx_description
1 polymer ?
#
loop_
_entity_poly.entity_id
_entity_poly.type
_entity_poly.pdbx_seq_one_letter_code
_entity_poly.pdbx_strand_id
1 'polypeptide(L)'
;MTSFPADFTWGVATSSYQIEGSPLADGAGMSNWHRFALEAGRVLNEDHGELACDHYRRSHDDVALIKELGVDAYRFSFNWARIQP
;
A
#
# COMPACT_ATOMS: atom_id res chain seq x y z
N MET A 1 13.65 -4.56 33.94
CA MET A 1 12.79 -4.63 32.75
C MET A 1 12.39 -3.21 32.39
N THR A 2 12.64 -2.78 31.15
CA THR A 2 12.14 -1.52 30.61
C THR A 2 10.73 -1.73 30.08
N SER A 3 9.77 -0.91 30.51
CA SER A 3 8.40 -0.89 30.00
C SER A 3 8.22 0.25 29.00
N PHE A 4 7.37 0.07 28.00
CA PHE A 4 6.94 1.17 27.14
C PHE A 4 6.07 2.17 27.94
N PRO A 5 6.05 3.45 27.53
CA PRO A 5 5.07 4.41 28.03
C PRO A 5 3.64 3.88 27.89
N ALA A 6 2.75 4.28 28.81
CA ALA A 6 1.34 3.85 28.80
C ALA A 6 0.57 4.33 27.55
N ASP A 7 1.06 5.39 26.92
CA ASP A 7 0.53 6.03 25.72
C ASP A 7 1.33 5.69 24.45
N PHE A 8 2.18 4.65 24.51
CA PHE A 8 2.92 4.20 23.33
C PHE A 8 1.97 3.67 22.25
N THR A 9 2.07 4.23 21.05
CA THR A 9 1.25 3.83 19.89
C THR A 9 1.90 2.69 19.12
N TRP A 10 1.25 1.54 19.09
CA TRP A 10 1.64 0.43 18.22
C TRP A 10 0.97 0.58 16.86
N GLY A 11 1.71 0.32 15.79
CA GLY A 11 1.13 0.45 14.47
C GLY A 11 1.79 -0.42 13.41
N VAL A 12 1.06 -0.56 12.31
CA VAL A 12 1.50 -1.20 11.07
C VAL A 12 1.52 -0.16 9.95
N ALA A 13 2.31 -0.41 8.91
CA ALA A 13 2.48 0.55 7.83
C ALA A 13 2.58 -0.08 6.46
N THR A 14 2.09 0.64 5.46
CA THR A 14 2.09 0.24 4.04
C THR A 14 2.43 1.44 3.14
N SER A 15 2.55 1.19 1.84
CA SER A 15 2.64 2.22 0.81
C SER A 15 1.72 1.85 -0.36
N SER A 16 0.99 2.82 -0.88
CA SER A 16 -0.03 2.65 -1.94
C SER A 16 0.37 1.69 -3.06
N TYR A 17 1.43 2.02 -3.82
CA TYR A 17 1.83 1.20 -4.99
C TYR A 17 2.25 -0.23 -4.62
N GLN A 18 2.69 -0.47 -3.38
CA GLN A 18 3.13 -1.80 -2.94
C GLN A 18 1.95 -2.74 -2.62
N ILE A 19 0.77 -2.21 -2.28
CA ILE A 19 -0.35 -3.04 -1.80
C ILE A 19 -1.65 -2.84 -2.58
N GLU A 20 -1.89 -1.66 -3.17
CA GLU A 20 -3.19 -1.32 -3.76
C GLU A 20 -3.53 -2.21 -4.95
N GLY A 21 -2.63 -2.33 -5.92
CA GLY A 21 -2.99 -2.85 -7.24
C GLY A 21 -3.87 -1.87 -8.03
N SER A 22 -4.32 -2.30 -9.21
CA SER A 22 -5.21 -1.53 -10.11
C SER A 22 -4.71 -0.11 -10.40
N PRO A 23 -3.46 0.06 -10.87
CA PRO A 23 -2.76 1.36 -10.89
C PRO A 23 -3.41 2.42 -11.77
N LEU A 24 -4.21 2.02 -12.77
CA LEU A 24 -4.89 2.91 -13.73
C LEU A 24 -6.42 2.93 -13.57
N ALA A 25 -6.96 2.28 -12.52
CA ALA A 25 -8.40 2.24 -12.29
C ALA A 25 -8.96 3.63 -11.96
N ASP A 26 -10.22 3.86 -12.35
CA ASP A 26 -11.04 5.00 -11.94
C ASP A 26 -10.43 6.38 -12.23
N GLY A 27 -9.71 6.47 -13.35
CA GLY A 27 -9.12 7.73 -13.84
C GLY A 27 -7.72 8.02 -13.31
N ALA A 28 -7.08 7.07 -12.61
CA ALA A 28 -5.71 7.22 -12.14
C ALA A 28 -4.69 7.30 -13.29
N GLY A 29 -3.71 8.19 -13.14
CA GLY A 29 -2.59 8.34 -14.06
C GLY A 29 -1.48 7.31 -13.82
N MET A 30 -0.53 7.24 -14.76
CA MET A 30 0.68 6.42 -14.59
C MET A 30 1.66 7.07 -13.61
N SER A 31 1.92 6.42 -12.48
CA SER A 31 3.00 6.82 -11.58
C SER A 31 4.38 6.52 -12.19
N ASN A 32 5.43 7.22 -11.71
CA ASN A 32 6.80 6.96 -12.15
C ASN A 32 7.23 5.51 -11.88
N TRP A 33 6.83 4.95 -10.73
CA TRP A 33 7.12 3.55 -10.37
C TRP A 33 6.38 2.56 -11.25
N HIS A 34 5.15 2.86 -11.66
CA HIS A 34 4.41 1.99 -12.57
C HIS A 34 5.06 1.93 -13.95
N ARG A 35 5.49 3.08 -14.50
CA ARG A 35 6.25 3.09 -15.76
C ARG A 35 7.57 2.34 -15.64
N PHE A 36 8.33 2.60 -14.57
CA PHE A 36 9.62 1.96 -14.34
C PHE A 36 9.51 0.44 -14.21
N ALA A 37 8.48 -0.07 -13.51
CA ALA A 37 8.29 -1.50 -13.30
C ALA A 37 7.94 -2.27 -14.58
N LEU A 38 7.35 -1.60 -15.57
CA LEU A 38 7.01 -2.20 -16.88
C LEU A 38 8.19 -2.20 -17.87
N GLU A 39 9.31 -1.54 -17.55
CA GLU A 39 10.52 -1.58 -18.37
C GLU A 39 11.25 -2.92 -18.18
N ALA A 40 11.51 -3.64 -19.28
CA ALA A 40 12.17 -4.95 -19.25
C ALA A 40 13.53 -4.91 -18.53
N GLY A 41 13.75 -5.86 -17.61
CA GLY A 41 15.00 -5.99 -16.86
C GLY A 41 15.23 -4.97 -15.75
N ARG A 42 14.25 -4.09 -15.44
CA ARG A 42 14.34 -3.14 -14.32
C ARG A 42 13.99 -3.75 -12.96
N VAL A 43 13.07 -4.70 -12.96
CA VAL A 43 12.59 -5.38 -11.77
C VAL A 43 12.82 -6.88 -11.90
N LEU A 44 13.19 -7.51 -10.78
CA LEU A 44 13.35 -8.96 -10.71
C LEU A 44 12.07 -9.65 -11.19
N ASN A 45 12.21 -10.70 -12.01
CA ASN A 45 11.10 -11.48 -12.57
C ASN A 45 10.05 -10.67 -13.36
N GLU A 46 10.34 -9.44 -13.75
CA GLU A 46 9.36 -8.53 -14.37
C GLU A 46 8.16 -8.21 -13.44
N ASP A 47 8.36 -8.32 -12.12
CA ASP A 47 7.32 -8.04 -11.13
C ASP A 47 6.85 -6.58 -11.19
N HIS A 48 5.55 -6.37 -11.04
CA HIS A 48 4.93 -5.04 -11.11
C HIS A 48 3.68 -4.92 -10.24
N GLY A 49 3.23 -3.68 -10.00
CA GLY A 49 2.11 -3.36 -9.10
C GLY A 49 0.70 -3.46 -9.70
N GLU A 50 0.49 -4.20 -10.80
CA GLU A 50 -0.84 -4.39 -11.40
C GLU A 50 -1.85 -5.03 -10.44
N LEU A 51 -1.45 -6.14 -9.80
CA LEU A 51 -2.27 -6.80 -8.78
C LEU A 51 -1.82 -6.43 -7.36
N ALA A 52 -0.51 -6.47 -7.08
CA ALA A 52 0.05 -6.30 -5.74
C ALA A 52 -0.66 -7.20 -4.71
N CYS A 53 -1.19 -6.61 -3.63
CA CYS A 53 -2.02 -7.31 -2.64
C CYS A 53 -3.52 -7.14 -2.89
N ASP A 54 -3.93 -6.44 -3.96
CA ASP A 54 -5.32 -6.10 -4.30
C ASP A 54 -6.04 -5.31 -3.19
N HIS A 55 -5.31 -4.55 -2.37
CA HIS A 55 -5.87 -3.72 -1.30
C HIS A 55 -6.87 -2.68 -1.84
N TYR A 56 -6.75 -2.29 -3.12
CA TYR A 56 -7.71 -1.42 -3.78
C TYR A 56 -9.15 -1.96 -3.70
N ARG A 57 -9.32 -3.28 -3.87
CA ARG A 57 -10.62 -3.95 -3.83
C ARG A 57 -10.92 -4.58 -2.46
N ARG A 58 -9.88 -4.86 -1.67
CA ARG A 58 -9.95 -5.65 -0.42
C ARG A 58 -9.69 -4.83 0.85
N SER A 59 -9.57 -3.51 0.76
CA SER A 59 -9.22 -2.65 1.90
C SER A 59 -10.12 -2.84 3.12
N HIS A 60 -11.41 -3.12 2.93
CA HIS A 60 -12.32 -3.43 4.02
C HIS A 60 -11.91 -4.67 4.82
N ASP A 61 -11.52 -5.74 4.14
CA ASP A 61 -11.07 -6.99 4.78
C ASP A 61 -9.73 -6.77 5.48
N ASP A 62 -8.80 -6.07 4.83
CA ASP A 62 -7.48 -5.78 5.41
C ASP A 62 -7.57 -4.89 6.65
N VAL A 63 -8.45 -3.87 6.65
CA VAL A 63 -8.70 -3.04 7.84
C VAL A 63 -9.36 -3.84 8.96
N ALA A 64 -10.23 -4.81 8.63
CA ALA A 64 -10.79 -5.72 9.62
C ALA A 64 -9.70 -6.59 10.27
N LEU A 65 -8.74 -7.10 9.49
CA LEU A 65 -7.59 -7.84 10.00
C LEU A 65 -6.67 -6.97 10.87
N ILE A 66 -6.42 -5.72 10.49
CA ILE A 66 -5.61 -4.78 11.30
C ILE A 66 -6.30 -4.50 12.65
N LYS A 67 -7.63 -4.40 12.64
CA LYS A 67 -8.41 -4.26 13.88
C LYS A 67 -8.30 -5.51 14.76
N GLU A 68 -8.37 -6.71 14.17
CA GLU A 68 -8.19 -7.97 14.90
C GLU A 68 -6.78 -8.10 15.50
N LEU A 69 -5.77 -7.60 14.78
CA LEU A 69 -4.39 -7.55 15.26
C LEU A 69 -4.21 -6.69 16.53
N GLY A 70 -5.12 -5.73 16.77
CA GLY A 70 -5.15 -4.94 18.00
C GLY A 70 -4.10 -3.83 18.08
N VAL A 71 -3.65 -3.31 16.94
CA VAL A 71 -2.74 -2.15 16.88
C VAL A 71 -3.53 -0.83 16.95
N ASP A 72 -2.89 0.20 17.48
CA ASP A 72 -3.49 1.52 17.68
C ASP A 72 -3.54 2.34 16.38
N ALA A 73 -2.58 2.10 15.47
CA ALA A 73 -2.42 2.92 14.27
C ALA A 73 -2.17 2.10 13.00
N TYR A 74 -2.76 2.56 11.90
CA TYR A 74 -2.43 2.13 10.54
C TYR A 74 -1.94 3.31 9.72
N ARG A 75 -0.67 3.28 9.31
CA ARG A 75 -0.07 4.31 8.45
C ARG A 75 -0.02 3.83 7.01
N PHE A 76 -0.72 4.52 6.11
CA PHE A 76 -0.68 4.27 4.67
C PHE A 76 -0.28 5.55 3.91
N SER A 77 0.03 5.41 2.62
CA SER A 77 0.27 6.55 1.71
C SER A 77 -0.80 6.63 0.65
N PHE A 78 -1.07 7.83 0.14
CA PHE A 78 -1.91 7.99 -1.04
C PHE A 78 -1.09 7.85 -2.32
N ASN A 79 -1.64 7.15 -3.32
CA ASN A 79 -1.09 7.19 -4.66
C ASN A 79 -1.39 8.57 -5.29
N TRP A 80 -0.37 9.41 -5.45
CA TRP A 80 -0.53 10.76 -6.00
C TRP A 80 -1.17 10.76 -7.39
N ALA A 81 -0.86 9.75 -8.23
CA ALA A 81 -1.42 9.65 -9.56
C ALA A 81 -2.93 9.34 -9.59
N ARG A 82 -3.52 8.93 -8.45
CA ARG A 82 -4.99 8.86 -8.30
C ARG A 82 -5.59 10.23 -7.97
N ILE A 83 -4.86 11.08 -7.26
CA ILE A 83 -5.33 12.40 -6.81
C ILE A 83 -5.12 13.47 -7.89
N GLN A 84 -3.98 13.42 -8.58
CA GLN A 84 -3.60 14.28 -9.69
C GLN A 84 -3.07 13.40 -10.84
N PRO A 85 -3.97 12.86 -11.68
CA PRO A 85 -3.63 12.00 -12.81
C PRO A 85 -2.76 12.64 -13.90
#